data_AF-A0AAV3RHR6-F1
#
_entry.id   AF-A0AAV3RHR6-F1
#
_cell.length_a   1.000
_cell.length_b   1.000
_cell.length_c   1.000
_cell.angle_alpha   90.00
_cell.angle_beta   90.00
_cell.angle_gamma   90.00
#
_symmetry.space_group_name_H-M   'P 1'
#
loop_
_entity.id
_entity.type
_entity.pdbx_description
1 polymer ?
#
loop_
_entity_poly.entity_id
_entity_poly.type
_entity_poly.pdbx_seq_one_letter_code
_entity_poly.pdbx_strand_id
1 'polypeptide(L)'
;MIEMDEKGRPQWLGKSGASKGGCMNLWHKVAKNLPITVHHKTEVVSVKRELSCIKVDVKNDNSLIQHMEFDKIIISGSFPINSGRAYGSPCSQIEESSNDLMDFSPLEKELFSKVQYIHYYTSVLKIKGFEHIPVGFYYFKNDLEQKNSSPSIVKVV
;
A
#
# COMPACT_ATOMS: atom_id res chain seq x y z
N MET A 1 24.53 0.79 1.72
CA MET A 1 25.46 0.58 2.85
C MET A 1 24.78 1.14 4.09
N ILE A 2 24.44 0.30 5.07
CA ILE A 2 23.71 0.73 6.28
C ILE A 2 24.75 1.10 7.34
N GLU A 3 24.70 2.34 7.82
CA GLU A 3 25.62 2.85 8.83
C GLU A 3 25.15 2.42 10.23
N MET A 4 26.03 1.74 10.96
CA MET A 4 25.77 1.18 12.29
C MET A 4 26.40 2.06 13.37
N ASP A 5 25.80 2.10 14.56
CA ASP A 5 26.41 2.70 15.75
C ASP A 5 27.52 1.80 16.33
N GLU A 6 28.26 2.31 17.33
CA GLU A 6 29.35 1.60 18.01
C GLU A 6 28.92 0.30 18.71
N LYS A 7 27.60 0.03 18.80
CA LYS A 7 27.00 -1.18 19.37
C LYS A 7 26.38 -2.08 18.30
N GLY A 8 26.64 -1.82 17.01
CA GLY A 8 26.14 -2.62 15.88
C GLY A 8 24.66 -2.43 15.59
N ARG A 9 24.03 -1.37 16.08
CA ARG A 9 22.62 -1.05 15.83
C ARG A 9 22.53 -0.07 14.65
N PRO A 10 21.55 -0.22 13.74
CA PRO A 10 21.34 0.77 12.69
C PRO A 10 21.11 2.15 13.30
N GLN A 11 21.82 3.20 12.86
CA GLN A 11 21.69 4.55 13.45
C GLN A 11 20.25 5.13 13.40
N TRP A 12 19.37 4.53 12.60
CA TRP A 12 17.96 4.90 12.44
C TRP A 12 17.06 4.33 13.55
N LEU A 13 17.59 3.42 14.36
CA LEU A 13 16.91 2.78 15.48
C LEU A 13 16.77 3.78 16.64
N GLY A 14 15.82 4.71 16.53
CA GLY A 14 15.47 5.64 17.61
C GLY A 14 15.01 7.04 17.17
N LYS A 15 15.22 7.44 15.91
CA LYS A 15 14.70 8.70 15.36
C LYS A 15 13.42 8.47 14.56
N SER A 16 12.40 7.86 15.18
CA SER A 16 11.07 7.85 14.58
C SER A 16 10.42 9.21 14.82
N GLY A 17 10.45 10.07 13.80
CA GLY A 17 9.73 11.33 13.81
C GLY A 17 8.22 11.08 13.78
N ALA A 18 7.62 10.83 14.95
CA ALA A 18 6.17 10.75 15.07
C ALA A 18 5.58 12.16 14.95
N SER A 19 4.83 12.42 13.88
CA SER A 19 4.10 13.66 13.74
C SER A 19 2.90 13.69 14.69
N LYS A 20 2.74 14.79 15.42
CA LYS A 20 1.52 15.05 16.21
C LYS A 20 0.32 15.11 15.23
N GLY A 21 -0.59 14.15 15.34
CA GLY A 21 -1.71 13.95 14.40
C GLY A 21 -1.53 12.81 13.39
N GLY A 22 -0.41 12.09 13.43
CA GLY A 22 -0.14 10.93 12.57
C GLY A 22 0.14 11.29 11.10
N CYS A 23 0.53 10.28 10.32
CA CYS A 23 0.85 10.46 8.90
C CYS A 23 -0.34 10.98 8.08
N MET A 24 -1.57 10.63 8.47
CA MET A 24 -2.78 11.04 7.74
C MET A 24 -2.99 12.56 7.74
N ASN A 25 -2.62 13.26 8.83
CA ASN A 25 -2.75 14.71 8.90
C ASN A 25 -1.85 15.43 7.87
N LEU A 26 -0.68 14.88 7.59
CA LEU A 26 0.20 15.40 6.53
C LEU A 26 -0.48 15.28 5.16
N TRP A 27 -0.94 14.08 4.82
CA TRP A 27 -1.61 13.83 3.53
C TRP A 27 -2.89 14.64 3.37
N HIS A 28 -3.66 14.84 4.44
CA HIS A 28 -4.83 15.72 4.42
C HIS A 28 -4.47 17.17 4.09
N LYS A 29 -3.39 17.70 4.68
CA LYS A 29 -2.91 19.05 4.36
C LYS A 29 -2.43 19.14 2.92
N VAL A 30 -1.71 18.14 2.42
CA VAL A 30 -1.25 18.10 1.02
C VAL A 30 -2.45 18.10 0.07
N ALA A 31 -3.43 17.24 0.29
CA ALA A 31 -4.64 17.17 -0.53
C ALA A 31 -5.43 18.49 -0.58
N LYS A 32 -5.47 19.23 0.54
CA LYS A 32 -6.16 20.53 0.61
C LYS A 32 -5.43 21.68 -0.08
N ASN A 33 -4.10 21.64 -0.15
CA ASN A 33 -3.29 22.76 -0.65
C ASN A 33 -2.87 22.60 -2.11
N LEU A 34 -2.98 21.40 -2.68
CA LEU A 34 -2.70 21.18 -4.09
C LEU A 34 -3.88 21.65 -4.95
N PRO A 35 -3.63 22.35 -6.06
CA PRO A 35 -4.66 22.77 -7.01
C PRO A 35 -5.09 21.59 -7.89
N ILE A 36 -5.51 20.49 -7.28
CA ILE A 36 -5.94 19.26 -7.94
C ILE A 36 -7.33 18.89 -7.45
N THR A 37 -8.16 18.36 -8.33
CA THR A 37 -9.45 17.79 -7.97
C THR A 37 -9.23 16.33 -7.57
N VAL A 38 -9.48 16.01 -6.31
CA VAL A 38 -9.44 14.63 -5.82
C VAL A 38 -10.86 14.07 -5.79
N HIS A 39 -11.12 13.07 -6.62
CA HIS A 39 -12.36 12.32 -6.57
C HIS A 39 -12.23 11.21 -5.52
N HIS A 40 -13.10 11.24 -4.50
CA HIS A 40 -13.18 10.23 -3.46
C HIS A 40 -14.38 9.32 -3.71
N LYS A 41 -14.32 8.09 -3.18
CA LYS A 41 -15.39 7.09 -3.32
C LYS A 41 -15.77 6.86 -4.78
N THR A 42 -14.74 6.76 -5.61
CA THR A 42 -14.83 6.48 -7.02
C THR A 42 -13.99 5.25 -7.33
N GLU A 43 -14.50 4.41 -8.20
CA GLU A 43 -13.83 3.21 -8.68
C GLU A 43 -13.49 3.41 -10.16
N VAL A 44 -12.24 3.16 -10.53
CA VAL A 44 -11.84 3.15 -11.95
C VAL A 44 -12.23 1.80 -12.53
N VAL A 45 -13.12 1.80 -13.51
CA VAL A 45 -13.69 0.60 -14.11
C VAL A 45 -12.93 0.19 -15.36
N SER A 46 -12.51 1.15 -16.18
CA SER A 46 -11.74 0.89 -17.38
C SER A 46 -10.73 2.00 -17.66
N VAL A 47 -9.58 1.63 -18.19
CA VAL A 47 -8.54 2.52 -18.68
C VAL A 47 -8.12 2.01 -20.05
N LYS A 48 -8.34 2.83 -21.09
CA LYS A 48 -7.97 2.52 -22.48
C LYS A 48 -7.03 3.59 -23.00
N ARG A 49 -5.89 3.16 -23.53
CA ARG A 49 -4.83 4.01 -24.07
C ARG A 49 -4.92 3.99 -25.59
N GLU A 50 -5.47 5.05 -26.14
CA GLU A 50 -5.56 5.26 -27.59
C GLU A 50 -4.37 6.10 -28.07
N LEU A 51 -4.16 6.17 -29.40
CA LEU A 51 -3.00 6.88 -29.97
C LEU A 51 -2.95 8.37 -29.59
N SER A 52 -4.10 9.01 -29.37
CA SER A 52 -4.21 10.45 -29.11
C SER A 52 -4.70 10.79 -27.71
N CYS A 53 -5.23 9.84 -26.94
CA CYS A 53 -5.80 10.12 -25.62
C CYS A 53 -5.90 8.86 -24.76
N ILE A 54 -6.13 9.07 -23.47
CA ILE A 54 -6.40 8.02 -22.50
C ILE A 54 -7.83 8.19 -22.02
N LYS A 55 -8.66 7.17 -22.25
CA LYS A 55 -10.05 7.13 -21.81
C LYS A 55 -10.14 6.39 -20.49
N VAL A 56 -10.80 7.00 -19.51
CA VAL A 56 -10.97 6.45 -18.17
C VAL A 56 -12.45 6.47 -17.82
N ASP A 57 -12.98 5.29 -17.52
CA ASP A 57 -14.34 5.13 -17.02
C ASP A 57 -14.31 5.06 -15.50
N VAL A 58 -15.00 5.99 -14.85
CA VAL A 58 -15.04 6.11 -13.39
C VAL A 58 -16.46 5.91 -12.89
N LYS A 59 -16.65 4.95 -11.99
CA LYS A 59 -17.93 4.71 -11.31
C LYS A 59 -17.94 5.43 -9.97
N ASN A 60 -19.01 6.18 -9.69
CA ASN A 60 -19.22 6.80 -8.39
C ASN A 60 -20.11 5.94 -7.46
N ASP A 61 -20.29 6.37 -6.22
CA ASP A 61 -21.16 5.71 -5.22
C ASP A 61 -22.59 5.48 -5.73
N ASN A 62 -23.10 6.34 -6.62
CA ASN A 62 -24.44 6.21 -7.20
C ASN A 62 -24.49 5.21 -8.36
N SER A 63 -23.40 4.47 -8.59
CA SER A 63 -23.22 3.56 -9.72
C SER A 63 -23.35 4.19 -11.10
N LEU A 64 -23.23 5.51 -11.20
CA LEU A 64 -23.16 6.22 -12.48
C LEU A 64 -21.72 6.16 -13.00
N ILE A 65 -21.58 5.83 -14.28
CA ILE A 65 -20.31 5.81 -14.98
C ILE A 65 -20.07 7.19 -15.60
N GLN A 66 -18.95 7.79 -15.25
CA GLN A 66 -18.45 9.02 -15.84
C GLN A 66 -17.28 8.69 -16.78
N HIS A 67 -17.35 9.19 -18.00
CA HIS A 67 -16.27 9.08 -18.98
C HIS A 67 -15.35 10.30 -18.87
N MET A 68 -14.05 10.06 -18.77
CA MET A 68 -13.02 11.09 -18.67
C MET A 68 -11.91 10.84 -19.70
N GLU A 69 -11.33 11.91 -20.25
CA GLU A 69 -10.23 11.84 -21.21
C GLU A 69 -9.02 12.63 -20.72
N PHE A 70 -7.83 12.05 -20.89
CA PHE A 70 -6.57 12.64 -20.44
C PHE A 70 -5.45 12.43 -21.46
N ASP A 71 -4.48 13.34 -21.51
CA ASP A 71 -3.27 13.17 -22.33
C ASP A 71 -2.27 12.20 -21.70
N LYS A 72 -2.27 12.09 -20.37
CA LYS A 72 -1.28 11.34 -19.59
C LYS A 72 -1.94 10.68 -18.39
N ILE A 73 -1.43 9.51 -18.03
CA ILE A 73 -1.84 8.77 -16.83
C ILE A 73 -0.64 8.51 -15.93
N ILE A 74 -0.84 8.69 -14.63
CA ILE A 74 0.11 8.27 -13.59
C ILE A 74 -0.63 7.29 -12.71
N ILE A 75 -0.10 6.07 -12.60
CA ILE A 75 -0.70 5.01 -11.78
C ILE A 75 0.10 4.90 -10.50
N SER A 76 -0.53 5.23 -9.38
CA SER A 76 0.03 5.06 -8.04
C SER A 76 -0.78 4.01 -7.29
N GLY A 77 -0.15 2.89 -6.94
CA GLY A 77 -0.80 1.79 -6.21
C GLY A 77 -0.50 0.43 -6.84
N SER A 78 -1.26 -0.58 -6.41
CA SER A 78 -1.19 -1.91 -7.01
C SER A 78 -1.78 -1.89 -8.41
N PHE A 79 -1.05 -2.43 -9.39
CA PHE A 79 -1.62 -2.64 -10.70
C PHE A 79 -2.74 -3.67 -10.63
N PRO A 80 -3.87 -3.45 -11.32
CA PRO A 80 -4.95 -4.42 -11.45
C PRO A 80 -4.49 -5.52 -12.41
N ILE A 81 -3.59 -6.37 -11.93
CA ILE A 81 -3.13 -7.57 -12.61
C ILE A 81 -3.34 -8.70 -11.62
N ASN A 82 -4.15 -9.69 -12.01
CA ASN A 82 -4.57 -10.82 -11.18
C ASN A 82 -3.47 -11.85 -10.90
N SER A 83 -2.21 -11.40 -10.90
CA SER A 83 -1.00 -12.19 -10.65
C SER A 83 -0.44 -11.98 -9.24
N GLY A 84 -1.11 -11.17 -8.42
CA GLY A 84 -0.65 -10.75 -7.11
C GLY A 84 -0.40 -11.93 -6.18
N ARG A 85 0.85 -12.39 -6.13
CA ARG A 85 1.28 -13.41 -5.18
C ARG A 85 1.50 -12.78 -3.82
N ALA A 86 0.83 -13.31 -2.83
CA ALA A 86 1.19 -13.07 -1.44
C ALA A 86 2.56 -13.69 -1.15
N TYR A 87 3.48 -12.89 -0.62
CA TYR A 87 4.79 -13.39 -0.19
C TYR A 87 4.60 -14.52 0.85
N GLY A 88 5.05 -15.74 0.51
CA GLY A 88 4.94 -16.92 1.38
C GLY A 88 3.69 -17.79 1.18
N SER A 89 2.77 -17.47 0.27
CA SER A 89 1.63 -18.34 -0.04
C SER A 89 2.00 -19.43 -1.06
N PRO A 90 1.47 -20.67 -0.91
CA PRO A 90 1.60 -21.69 -1.93
C PRO A 90 0.96 -21.21 -3.24
N CYS A 91 1.59 -21.55 -4.35
CA CYS A 91 1.16 -21.15 -5.68
C CYS A 91 -0.21 -21.76 -6.01
N SER A 92 -1.30 -21.04 -5.73
CA SER A 92 -2.57 -21.32 -6.40
C SER A 92 -2.53 -20.63 -7.75
N GLN A 93 -2.62 -21.41 -8.82
CA GLN A 93 -2.88 -20.89 -10.15
C GLN A 93 -4.24 -20.17 -10.07
N ILE A 94 -4.20 -18.85 -9.92
CA ILE A 94 -5.39 -18.02 -10.09
C ILE A 94 -5.65 -18.07 -11.59
N GLU A 95 -6.79 -18.65 -11.97
CA GLU A 95 -7.27 -18.67 -13.35
C GLU A 95 -7.24 -17.23 -13.89
N GLU A 96 -6.82 -17.08 -15.15
CA GLU A 96 -6.79 -15.81 -15.88
C GLU A 96 -8.20 -15.22 -15.96
N SER A 97 -8.67 -14.56 -14.91
CA SER A 97 -9.79 -13.64 -15.03
C SER A 97 -9.30 -12.47 -15.88
N SER A 98 -9.95 -12.30 -17.03
CA SER A 98 -9.63 -11.30 -18.04
C SER A 98 -9.34 -9.97 -17.39
N ASN A 99 -8.14 -9.46 -17.65
CA ASN A 99 -7.64 -8.24 -17.07
C ASN A 99 -8.27 -7.03 -17.79
N ASP A 100 -9.58 -6.88 -17.66
CA ASP A 100 -10.41 -5.94 -18.44
C ASP A 100 -10.36 -4.50 -17.93
N LEU A 101 -9.73 -4.26 -16.77
CA LEU A 101 -9.65 -2.91 -16.21
C LEU A 101 -8.67 -2.02 -17.00
N MET A 102 -7.58 -2.58 -17.53
CA MET A 102 -6.60 -1.78 -18.28
C MET A 102 -5.97 -2.59 -19.41
N ASP A 103 -5.76 -1.95 -20.55
CA ASP A 103 -5.24 -2.51 -21.80
C ASP A 103 -3.71 -2.76 -21.78
N PHE A 104 -3.23 -3.54 -20.81
CA PHE A 104 -1.79 -3.84 -20.68
C PHE A 104 -1.20 -4.50 -21.94
N SER A 105 -0.06 -3.98 -22.37
CA SER A 105 0.79 -4.60 -23.40
C SER A 105 1.36 -5.94 -22.90
N PRO A 106 1.80 -6.83 -23.81
CA PRO A 106 2.40 -8.11 -23.40
C PRO A 106 3.60 -7.95 -22.45
N LEU A 107 4.43 -6.93 -22.68
CA LEU A 107 5.59 -6.64 -21.83
C LEU A 107 5.17 -6.17 -20.43
N GLU A 108 4.16 -5.31 -20.34
CA GLU A 108 3.63 -4.83 -19.05
C GLU A 108 3.03 -5.98 -18.25
N LYS A 109 2.26 -6.86 -18.90
CA LYS A 109 1.72 -8.07 -18.27
C LYS A 109 2.84 -8.94 -17.72
N GLU A 110 3.87 -9.20 -18.51
CA GLU A 110 5.01 -10.02 -18.07
C GLU A 110 5.75 -9.38 -16.88
N LEU A 111 6.07 -8.09 -16.95
CA LEU A 111 6.84 -7.40 -15.92
C LEU A 111 6.08 -7.30 -14.61
N PHE A 112 4.83 -6.82 -14.67
CA PHE A 112 4.03 -6.60 -13.48
C PHE A 112 3.49 -7.90 -12.88
N SER A 113 3.46 -9.01 -13.62
CA SER A 113 3.13 -10.33 -13.08
C SER A 113 4.10 -10.85 -12.01
N LYS A 114 5.28 -10.24 -11.94
CA LYS A 114 6.34 -10.61 -11.00
C LYS A 114 6.22 -9.87 -9.67
N VAL A 115 5.34 -8.87 -9.57
CA VAL A 115 5.12 -8.11 -8.33
C VAL A 115 4.47 -9.01 -7.28
N GLN A 116 5.03 -8.99 -6.07
CA GLN A 116 4.52 -9.72 -4.91
C GLN A 116 4.08 -8.72 -3.84
N TYR A 117 3.02 -9.05 -3.12
CA TYR A 117 2.48 -8.24 -2.05
C TYR A 117 2.69 -8.94 -0.70
N ILE A 118 2.89 -8.16 0.35
CA ILE A 118 2.98 -8.67 1.72
C ILE A 118 1.63 -8.49 2.38
N HIS A 119 1.08 -9.56 2.94
CA HIS A 119 -0.10 -9.47 3.79
C HIS A 119 0.33 -8.94 5.15
N TYR A 120 0.08 -7.66 5.38
CA TYR A 120 0.38 -7.00 6.64
C TYR A 120 -0.91 -6.81 7.45
N TYR A 121 -0.98 -7.43 8.63
CA TYR A 121 -2.12 -7.34 9.52
C TYR A 121 -1.79 -6.43 10.70
N THR A 122 -2.69 -5.50 11.00
CA THR A 122 -2.60 -4.61 12.17
C THR A 122 -3.82 -4.80 13.05
N SER A 123 -3.60 -5.04 14.34
CA SER A 123 -4.66 -5.10 15.35
C SER A 123 -4.54 -3.90 16.30
N VAL A 124 -5.66 -3.25 16.56
CA VAL A 124 -5.76 -2.19 17.59
C VAL A 124 -6.41 -2.81 18.82
N LEU A 125 -5.68 -2.85 19.93
CA LEU A 125 -6.12 -3.48 21.18
C LEU A 125 -6.11 -2.46 22.31
N LYS A 126 -7.11 -2.53 23.18
CA LYS A 126 -7.09 -1.87 24.50
C LYS A 126 -6.65 -2.89 25.53
N ILE A 127 -5.44 -2.73 26.05
CA ILE A 127 -4.86 -3.64 27.05
C ILE A 127 -4.82 -2.92 28.40
N LYS A 128 -5.35 -3.56 29.44
CA LYS A 128 -5.25 -3.07 30.83
C LYS A 128 -3.91 -3.52 31.44
N GLY A 129 -3.36 -2.76 32.38
CA GLY A 129 -2.12 -3.09 33.08
C GLY A 129 -0.85 -2.53 32.42
N PHE A 130 -0.98 -1.87 31.27
CA PHE A 130 0.13 -1.21 30.56
C PHE A 130 0.16 0.31 30.77
N GLU A 131 -0.64 0.84 31.70
CA GLU A 131 -0.76 2.28 31.96
C GLU A 131 0.56 2.90 32.47
N HIS A 132 1.46 2.07 32.99
CA HIS A 132 2.78 2.46 33.49
C HIS A 132 3.89 2.41 32.43
N ILE A 133 3.60 1.85 31.25
CA ILE A 133 4.58 1.70 30.16
C ILE A 133 4.55 2.95 29.28
N PRO A 134 5.69 3.61 29.00
CA PRO A 134 5.71 4.80 28.17
C PRO A 134 5.12 4.56 26.79
N VAL A 135 4.46 5.58 26.23
CA VAL A 135 4.04 5.58 24.82
C VAL A 135 5.26 5.37 23.93
N GLY A 136 5.20 4.40 23.03
CA GLY A 136 6.37 3.99 22.26
C GLY A 136 6.18 2.74 21.41
N PHE A 137 7.21 2.42 20.64
CA PHE A 137 7.28 1.17 19.87
C PHE A 137 8.07 0.14 20.67
N TYR A 138 7.44 -1.01 20.90
CA TYR A 138 8.00 -2.15 21.62
C TYR A 138 8.10 -3.33 20.67
N TYR A 139 9.26 -3.97 20.69
CA TYR A 139 9.52 -5.20 19.96
C TYR A 139 9.48 -6.34 20.96
N PHE A 140 8.59 -7.30 20.75
CA PHE A 140 8.67 -8.54 21.51
C PHE A 140 9.81 -9.37 20.91
N LYS A 141 10.75 -9.77 21.77
CA LYS A 141 11.75 -10.76 21.40
C LYS A 141 11.03 -12.09 21.27
N ASN A 142 10.51 -12.40 20.08
CA ASN A 142 10.04 -13.74 19.80
C ASN A 142 11.27 -14.66 19.80
N ASP A 143 11.18 -15.80 20.49
CA ASP A 143 12.13 -16.88 20.33
C ASP A 143 12.15 -17.29 18.85
N LEU A 144 13.28 -17.06 18.20
CA LEU A 144 13.55 -17.19 16.77
C LEU A 144 13.48 -18.64 16.24
N GLU A 145 12.81 -19.55 16.94
CA GLU A 145 12.69 -20.96 16.57
C GLU A 145 11.65 -21.18 15.46
N GLN A 146 10.71 -20.24 15.24
CA GLN A 146 9.77 -20.30 14.12
C GLN A 146 10.26 -19.44 12.94
N LYS A 147 11.02 -20.08 12.05
CA LYS A 147 11.68 -19.55 10.84
C LYS A 147 10.78 -18.77 9.85
N ASN A 148 9.46 -18.74 10.07
CA ASN A 148 8.46 -18.15 9.17
C ASN A 148 7.58 -17.06 9.81
N SER A 149 7.82 -16.66 11.07
CA SER A 149 6.97 -15.66 11.74
C SER A 149 7.53 -14.24 11.56
N SER A 150 6.71 -13.33 11.03
CA SER A 150 7.06 -11.92 10.90
C SER A 150 7.21 -11.28 12.29
N PRO A 151 8.23 -10.43 12.52
CA PRO A 151 8.43 -9.77 13.81
C PRO A 151 7.20 -8.93 14.19
N SER A 152 6.67 -9.15 15.40
CA SER A 152 5.52 -8.41 15.92
C SER A 152 5.98 -7.10 16.56
N ILE A 153 5.49 -5.98 16.05
CA ILE A 153 5.75 -4.64 16.59
C ILE A 153 4.47 -4.16 17.27
N VAL A 154 4.57 -3.75 18.54
CA VAL A 154 3.46 -3.13 19.25
C VAL A 154 3.76 -1.66 19.48
N LYS A 155 2.83 -0.82 19.04
CA LYS A 155 2.84 0.61 19.35
C LYS A 155 1.87 0.85 20.50
N VAL A 156 2.39 1.24 21.65
CA VAL A 156 1.60 1.77 22.77
C VAL A 156 1.35 3.25 22.48
N VAL A 157 0.08 3.66 22.47
CA VAL A 157 -0.38 5.01 22.13
C VAL A 157 -1.06 5.67 23.31
#